data_AF-A0A352QSZ0-F1
#
_entry.id   AF-A0A352QSZ0-F1
#
_cell.length_a   1.000
_cell.length_b   1.000
_cell.length_c   1.000
_cell.angle_alpha   90.00
_cell.angle_beta   90.00
_cell.angle_gamma   90.00
#
_symmetry.space_group_name_H-M   'P 1'
#
loop_
_entity.id
_entity.type
_entity.pdbx_description
1 polymer ?
#
loop_
_entity_poly.entity_id
_entity_poly.type
_entity_poly.pdbx_seq_one_letter_code
_entity_poly.pdbx_strand_id
1 'polypeptide(L)'
;MKPYALMFSLSALLSAPLAAVELPGPVVSPEWLDQNRDAVVVLDVRNGLDAFTEAPEYETAEDGSKKLTVVGGHVPGARPVDFNTLRVSITVDGKKIDKMLPSREQVQALVRGWGVNQDDVLVITSPGESFDESDMAARLYWTLKVHGHQAMALLDGGNAAWGQAGLPLVTDAATAPAAGNWTAGELQARWFAAAADLKPGQASPQLVDARPAPQYLGLFFKKPAVTAGGHVEGAVNFAPDVRTREAGLSRGFFAADRYRQVLGAVGVKPEAGSIVYCNTGHMAAGAWFVLSEVLGVEDVKLYDGSMHEWTTLGHPVVGLD
;
A
#
# COMPACT_ATOMS: atom_id res chain seq x y z
N MET A 1 1.35 -76.20 10.42
CA MET A 1 0.61 -75.00 9.96
C MET A 1 1.26 -73.78 10.61
N LYS A 2 1.98 -72.95 9.84
CA LYS A 2 2.61 -71.70 10.31
C LYS A 2 1.77 -70.52 9.80
N PRO A 3 1.45 -69.51 10.63
CA PRO A 3 0.65 -68.37 10.18
C PRO A 3 1.53 -67.39 9.39
N TYR A 4 1.03 -66.94 8.24
CA TYR A 4 1.59 -65.81 7.49
C TYR A 4 1.07 -64.51 8.12
N ALA A 5 1.98 -63.66 8.60
CA ALA A 5 1.66 -62.31 9.01
C ALA A 5 1.64 -61.39 7.77
N LEU A 6 0.47 -60.81 7.49
CA LEU A 6 0.31 -59.76 6.48
C LEU A 6 0.98 -58.48 7.01
N MET A 7 2.10 -58.07 6.40
CA MET A 7 2.71 -56.77 6.62
C MET A 7 1.96 -55.73 5.75
N PHE A 8 1.18 -54.86 6.38
CA PHE A 8 0.69 -53.64 5.74
C PHE A 8 1.85 -52.63 5.66
N SER A 9 2.33 -52.36 4.45
CA SER A 9 3.25 -51.26 4.19
C SER A 9 2.47 -49.94 4.23
N LEU A 10 2.63 -49.19 5.32
CA LEU A 10 2.13 -47.82 5.44
C LEU A 10 3.03 -46.92 4.57
N SER A 11 2.60 -46.63 3.35
CA SER A 11 3.28 -45.65 2.49
C SER A 11 3.05 -44.26 3.06
N ALA A 12 4.04 -43.74 3.79
CA ALA A 12 4.07 -42.34 4.18
C ALA A 12 4.32 -41.49 2.92
N LEU A 13 3.27 -40.79 2.46
CA LEU A 13 3.42 -39.69 1.51
C LEU A 13 4.18 -38.58 2.23
N LEU A 14 5.49 -38.49 1.99
CA LEU A 14 6.27 -37.31 2.32
C LEU A 14 5.79 -36.17 1.42
N SER A 15 4.91 -35.32 1.95
CA SER A 15 4.64 -34.01 1.36
C SER A 15 5.94 -33.20 1.41
N ALA A 16 6.61 -33.06 0.28
CA ALA A 16 7.67 -32.09 0.15
C ALA A 16 7.09 -30.70 0.45
N PRO A 17 7.78 -29.84 1.23
CA PRO A 17 7.33 -28.47 1.41
C PRO A 17 7.23 -27.82 0.04
N LEU A 18 6.04 -27.28 -0.29
CA LEU A 18 5.85 -26.45 -1.47
C LEU A 18 6.90 -25.33 -1.39
N ALA A 19 7.75 -25.19 -2.40
CA ALA A 19 8.68 -24.07 -2.44
C ALA A 19 7.89 -22.77 -2.32
N ALA A 20 8.28 -21.89 -1.40
CA ALA A 20 7.64 -20.59 -1.25
C ALA A 20 7.71 -19.84 -2.60
N VAL A 21 6.59 -19.30 -3.05
CA VAL A 21 6.53 -18.54 -4.29
C VAL A 21 7.43 -17.31 -4.19
N GLU A 22 8.27 -17.09 -5.19
CA GLU A 22 9.19 -15.95 -5.23
C GLU A 22 8.53 -14.76 -5.94
N LEU A 23 8.50 -13.61 -5.27
CA LEU A 23 7.99 -12.37 -5.86
C LEU A 23 9.03 -11.79 -6.85
N PRO A 24 8.62 -11.39 -8.07
CA PRO A 24 9.52 -10.80 -9.07
C PRO A 24 10.00 -9.39 -8.70
N GLY A 25 9.43 -8.80 -7.64
CA GLY A 25 9.74 -7.46 -7.16
C GLY A 25 8.62 -6.94 -6.26
N PRO A 26 8.66 -5.65 -5.88
CA PRO A 26 7.63 -5.04 -5.04
C PRO A 26 6.30 -4.83 -5.78
N VAL A 27 6.28 -5.00 -7.11
CA VAL A 27 5.11 -4.87 -7.97
C VAL A 27 5.00 -6.12 -8.83
N VAL A 28 3.81 -6.70 -8.91
CA VAL A 28 3.51 -7.87 -9.75
C VAL A 28 2.49 -7.52 -10.82
N SER A 29 2.60 -8.15 -11.99
CA SER A 29 1.61 -7.97 -13.06
C SER A 29 0.36 -8.84 -12.83
N PRO A 30 -0.77 -8.51 -13.48
CA PRO A 30 -1.94 -9.38 -13.47
C PRO A 30 -1.65 -10.82 -13.91
N GLU A 31 -0.83 -11.00 -14.94
CA GLU A 31 -0.48 -12.32 -15.48
C GLU A 31 0.34 -13.13 -14.47
N TRP A 32 1.27 -12.49 -13.76
CA TRP A 32 2.02 -13.16 -12.70
C TRP A 32 1.08 -13.60 -11.57
N LEU A 33 0.17 -12.72 -11.14
CA LEU A 33 -0.76 -13.06 -10.07
C LEU A 33 -1.69 -14.20 -10.50
N ASP A 34 -2.21 -14.20 -11.72
CA ASP A 34 -3.09 -15.27 -12.22
C ASP A 34 -2.41 -16.65 -12.16
N GLN A 35 -1.13 -16.71 -12.55
CA GLN A 35 -0.34 -17.94 -12.53
C GLN A 35 0.03 -18.42 -11.12
N ASN A 36 0.02 -17.53 -10.12
CA ASN A 36 0.53 -17.80 -8.78
C ASN A 36 -0.52 -17.61 -7.67
N ARG A 37 -1.78 -17.36 -8.03
CA ARG A 37 -2.85 -16.94 -7.11
C ARG A 37 -3.09 -17.91 -5.96
N ASP A 38 -2.94 -19.21 -6.21
CA ASP A 38 -3.13 -20.26 -5.21
C ASP A 38 -1.96 -20.37 -4.21
N ALA A 39 -0.84 -19.70 -4.49
CA ALA A 39 0.36 -19.70 -3.65
C ALA A 39 0.54 -18.40 -2.84
N VAL A 40 -0.36 -17.43 -3.00
CA VAL A 40 -0.31 -16.12 -2.32
C VAL A 40 -1.63 -15.83 -1.59
N VAL A 41 -1.59 -14.92 -0.63
CA VAL A 41 -2.79 -14.30 -0.08
C VAL A 41 -2.99 -12.94 -0.73
N VAL A 42 -4.15 -12.77 -1.37
CA VAL A 42 -4.52 -11.49 -1.99
C VAL A 42 -5.33 -10.65 -0.99
N LEU A 43 -4.87 -9.44 -0.69
CA LEU A 43 -5.58 -8.46 0.13
C LEU A 43 -6.10 -7.33 -0.75
N ASP A 44 -7.40 -7.10 -0.78
CA ASP A 44 -8.03 -6.04 -1.58
C ASP A 44 -8.46 -4.89 -0.67
N VAL A 45 -7.71 -3.79 -0.70
CA VAL A 45 -7.95 -2.63 0.16
C VAL A 45 -8.80 -1.57 -0.52
N ARG A 46 -9.84 -1.11 0.17
CA ARG A 46 -10.83 -0.16 -0.35
C ARG A 46 -11.30 0.84 0.70
N ASN A 47 -11.80 2.00 0.23
CA ASN A 47 -12.55 2.93 1.06
C ASN A 47 -13.99 2.42 1.23
N GLY A 48 -14.22 1.60 2.24
CA GLY A 48 -15.48 0.86 2.38
C GLY A 48 -15.54 -0.38 1.47
N LEU A 49 -16.45 -1.30 1.77
CA LEU A 49 -16.46 -2.63 1.15
C LEU A 49 -17.58 -2.86 0.14
N ASP A 50 -18.46 -1.89 -0.10
CA ASP A 50 -19.62 -2.06 -0.99
C ASP A 50 -19.18 -2.43 -2.41
N ALA A 51 -18.21 -1.69 -2.95
CA ALA A 51 -17.62 -1.93 -4.27
C ALA A 51 -17.00 -3.33 -4.46
N PHE A 52 -16.67 -4.03 -3.36
CA PHE A 52 -16.12 -5.39 -3.43
C PHE A 52 -17.08 -6.38 -4.08
N THR A 53 -18.39 -6.14 -3.94
CA THR A 53 -19.48 -6.97 -4.47
C THR A 53 -20.25 -6.33 -5.62
N GLU A 54 -19.93 -5.09 -5.99
CA GLU A 54 -20.55 -4.41 -7.14
C GLU A 54 -20.09 -5.07 -8.44
N ALA A 55 -21.00 -5.27 -9.39
CA ALA A 55 -20.64 -5.94 -10.64
C ALA A 55 -19.78 -5.04 -11.55
N PRO A 56 -18.71 -5.57 -12.17
CA PRO A 56 -18.01 -4.85 -13.23
C PRO A 56 -18.90 -4.69 -14.46
N GLU A 57 -18.72 -3.58 -15.20
CA GLU A 57 -19.42 -3.34 -16.46
C GLU A 57 -18.47 -3.51 -17.64
N TYR A 58 -18.99 -4.09 -18.73
CA TYR A 58 -18.24 -4.33 -19.96
C TYR A 58 -19.03 -3.86 -21.18
N GLU A 59 -18.32 -3.24 -22.11
CA GLU A 59 -18.78 -3.04 -23.48
C GLU A 59 -18.34 -4.23 -24.34
N THR A 60 -19.21 -4.74 -25.21
CA THR A 60 -18.87 -5.81 -26.16
C THR A 60 -18.59 -5.18 -27.52
N ALA A 61 -17.37 -5.35 -28.03
CA ALA A 61 -16.97 -4.87 -29.35
C ALA A 61 -17.59 -5.72 -30.47
N GLU A 62 -17.51 -5.25 -31.71
CA GLU A 62 -18.06 -5.94 -32.90
C GLU A 62 -17.46 -7.35 -33.10
N ASP A 63 -16.21 -7.57 -32.68
CA ASP A 63 -15.54 -8.87 -32.74
C ASP A 63 -15.91 -9.82 -31.58
N GLY A 64 -16.81 -9.40 -30.70
CA GLY A 64 -17.25 -10.15 -29.52
C GLY A 64 -16.33 -10.04 -28.31
N SER A 65 -15.21 -9.31 -28.40
CA SER A 65 -14.34 -9.04 -27.26
C SER A 65 -15.05 -8.14 -26.23
N LYS A 66 -14.79 -8.37 -24.94
CA LYS A 66 -15.32 -7.56 -23.84
C LYS A 66 -14.25 -6.59 -23.37
N LYS A 67 -14.61 -5.31 -23.30
CA LYS A 67 -13.79 -4.24 -22.76
C LYS A 67 -14.39 -3.74 -21.45
N LEU A 68 -13.63 -3.81 -20.37
CA LEU A 68 -14.04 -3.27 -19.07
C LEU A 68 -14.28 -1.75 -19.19
N THR A 69 -15.40 -1.27 -18.64
CA THR A 69 -15.78 0.16 -18.63
C THR A 69 -16.00 0.71 -17.23
N VAL A 70 -16.42 -0.12 -16.28
CA VAL A 70 -16.53 0.22 -14.85
C VAL A 70 -15.86 -0.88 -14.05
N VAL A 71 -14.94 -0.50 -13.17
CA VAL A 71 -14.25 -1.45 -12.30
C VAL A 71 -15.16 -1.81 -11.12
N GLY A 72 -15.69 -3.03 -11.16
CA GLY A 72 -16.40 -3.66 -10.06
C GLY A 72 -15.79 -5.02 -9.73
N GLY A 73 -16.26 -5.65 -8.67
CA GLY A 73 -15.80 -6.96 -8.25
C GLY A 73 -14.34 -6.94 -7.80
N HIS A 74 -13.78 -8.13 -7.58
CA HIS A 74 -12.44 -8.30 -7.03
C HIS A 74 -11.73 -9.49 -7.67
N VAL A 75 -10.42 -9.59 -7.44
CA VAL A 75 -9.60 -10.74 -7.85
C VAL A 75 -10.11 -12.00 -7.13
N PRO A 76 -10.32 -13.14 -7.80
CA PRO A 76 -10.87 -14.35 -7.18
C PRO A 76 -10.07 -14.83 -5.96
N GLY A 77 -10.75 -14.94 -4.81
CA GLY A 77 -10.14 -15.35 -3.54
C GLY A 77 -9.48 -14.21 -2.75
N ALA A 78 -9.56 -12.96 -3.23
CA ALA A 78 -9.09 -11.81 -2.47
C ALA A 78 -9.88 -11.61 -1.17
N ARG A 79 -9.19 -11.12 -0.15
CA ARG A 79 -9.77 -10.82 1.17
C ARG A 79 -9.94 -9.32 1.30
N PRO A 80 -11.14 -8.82 1.62
CA PRO A 80 -11.38 -7.39 1.70
C PRO A 80 -10.70 -6.78 2.92
N VAL A 81 -10.11 -5.61 2.72
CA VAL A 81 -9.54 -4.77 3.77
C VAL A 81 -10.20 -3.40 3.71
N ASP A 82 -10.93 -3.01 4.77
CA ASP A 82 -11.45 -1.65 4.89
C ASP A 82 -10.31 -0.70 5.28
N PHE A 83 -9.96 0.20 4.37
CA PHE A 83 -8.91 1.20 4.56
C PHE A 83 -9.12 2.10 5.79
N ASN A 84 -10.37 2.28 6.22
CA ASN A 84 -10.66 3.07 7.42
C ASN A 84 -10.16 2.42 8.71
N THR A 85 -10.00 1.09 8.72
CA THR A 85 -9.46 0.35 9.88
C THR A 85 -7.95 0.55 10.05
N LEU A 86 -7.23 0.95 8.99
CA LEU A 86 -5.78 1.16 9.01
C LEU A 86 -5.36 2.49 9.66
N ARG A 87 -6.32 3.26 10.18
CA ARG A 87 -6.11 4.66 10.60
C ARG A 87 -7.02 5.02 11.77
N VAL A 88 -6.42 5.35 12.91
CA VAL A 88 -7.12 5.68 14.17
C VAL A 88 -6.86 7.11 14.62
N SER A 89 -7.59 7.56 15.64
CA SER A 89 -7.31 8.80 16.35
C SER A 89 -6.43 8.51 17.57
N ILE A 90 -5.41 9.32 17.80
CA ILE A 90 -4.57 9.28 19.01
C ILE A 90 -4.46 10.69 19.62
N THR A 91 -3.85 10.78 20.80
CA THR A 91 -3.55 12.05 21.45
C THR A 91 -2.04 12.29 21.47
N VAL A 92 -1.60 13.43 20.95
CA VAL A 92 -0.21 13.91 20.99
C VAL A 92 -0.21 15.29 21.66
N ASP A 93 0.56 15.47 22.73
CA ASP A 93 0.63 16.72 23.51
C ASP A 93 -0.75 17.31 23.88
N GLY A 94 -1.69 16.44 24.27
CA GLY A 94 -3.05 16.83 24.65
C GLY A 94 -3.96 17.21 23.48
N LYS A 95 -3.49 17.08 22.23
CA LYS A 95 -4.27 17.35 21.01
C LYS A 95 -4.64 16.04 20.31
N LYS A 96 -5.87 15.97 19.81
CA LYS A 96 -6.35 14.84 19.02
C LYS A 96 -5.75 14.91 17.62
N ILE A 97 -5.02 13.86 17.23
CA ILE A 97 -4.50 13.67 15.88
C ILE A 97 -5.24 12.49 15.25
N ASP A 98 -5.93 12.75 14.16
CA ASP A 98 -6.70 11.79 13.40
C ASP A 98 -5.86 11.11 12.30
N LYS A 99 -6.29 9.90 11.93
CA LYS A 99 -5.75 9.13 10.79
C LYS A 99 -4.31 8.63 10.95
N MET A 100 -3.92 8.35 12.19
CA MET A 100 -2.63 7.78 12.57
C MET A 100 -2.62 6.26 12.44
N LEU A 101 -1.43 5.67 12.31
CA LEU A 101 -1.16 4.24 12.38
C LEU A 101 -1.73 3.67 13.69
N PRO A 102 -2.49 2.56 13.66
CA PRO A 102 -2.99 1.90 14.86
C PRO A 102 -1.85 1.38 15.73
N SER A 103 -2.14 1.07 17.00
CA SER A 103 -1.16 0.41 17.86
C SER A 103 -0.77 -0.95 17.28
N ARG A 104 0.40 -1.45 17.68
CA ARG A 104 0.90 -2.77 17.28
C ARG A 104 -0.14 -3.88 17.51
N GLU A 105 -0.84 -3.85 18.64
CA GLU A 105 -1.87 -4.83 19.01
C GLU A 105 -3.10 -4.71 18.11
N GLN A 106 -3.50 -3.48 17.76
CA GLN A 106 -4.59 -3.24 16.82
C GLN A 106 -4.25 -3.74 15.42
N VAL A 107 -3.05 -3.44 14.92
CA VAL A 107 -2.55 -3.95 13.63
C VAL A 107 -2.53 -5.48 13.65
N GLN A 108 -2.00 -6.11 14.70
CA GLN A 108 -2.00 -7.56 14.83
C GLN A 108 -3.40 -8.16 14.78
N ALA A 109 -4.36 -7.58 15.50
CA ALA A 109 -5.73 -8.05 15.50
C ALA A 109 -6.38 -7.94 14.10
N LEU A 110 -6.17 -6.83 13.39
CA LEU A 110 -6.67 -6.62 12.03
C LEU A 110 -6.10 -7.64 11.06
N VAL A 111 -4.77 -7.79 11.04
CA VAL A 111 -4.07 -8.69 10.10
C VAL A 111 -4.45 -10.16 10.33
N ARG A 112 -4.54 -10.59 11.60
CA ARG A 112 -5.07 -11.92 11.93
C ARG A 112 -6.54 -12.07 11.54
N GLY A 113 -7.35 -11.03 11.69
CA GLY A 113 -8.75 -11.00 11.24
C GLY A 113 -8.92 -11.20 9.73
N TRP A 114 -7.94 -10.78 8.93
CA TRP A 114 -7.88 -11.09 7.50
C TRP A 114 -7.32 -12.48 7.19
N GLY A 115 -7.08 -13.30 8.21
CA GLY A 115 -6.58 -14.67 8.06
C GLY A 115 -5.12 -14.77 7.62
N VAL A 116 -4.33 -13.70 7.77
CA VAL A 116 -2.93 -13.68 7.35
C VAL A 116 -2.05 -14.40 8.38
N ASN A 117 -1.19 -15.26 7.88
CA ASN A 117 -0.15 -15.96 8.64
C ASN A 117 1.20 -15.28 8.51
N GLN A 118 2.13 -15.68 9.38
CA GLN A 118 3.46 -15.10 9.45
C GLN A 118 4.28 -15.27 8.16
N ASP A 119 4.13 -16.44 7.52
CA ASP A 119 4.92 -16.85 6.36
C ASP A 119 4.17 -16.71 5.03
N ASP A 120 2.97 -16.12 5.04
CA ASP A 120 2.20 -15.88 3.82
C ASP A 120 2.95 -14.91 2.90
N VAL A 121 2.94 -15.18 1.60
CA VAL A 121 3.33 -14.20 0.58
C VAL A 121 2.10 -13.39 0.22
N LEU A 122 2.18 -12.06 0.32
CA LEU A 122 1.03 -11.18 0.13
C LEU A 122 1.09 -10.46 -1.21
N VAL A 123 -0.04 -10.41 -1.91
CA VAL A 123 -0.27 -9.46 -3.00
C VAL A 123 -1.38 -8.52 -2.60
N ILE A 124 -1.07 -7.23 -2.49
CA ILE A 124 -2.04 -6.20 -2.12
C ILE A 124 -2.57 -5.55 -3.40
N THR A 125 -3.87 -5.49 -3.54
CA THR A 125 -4.58 -4.82 -4.63
C THR A 125 -5.54 -3.76 -4.10
N SER A 126 -6.04 -2.95 -5.01
CA SER A 126 -7.09 -1.93 -4.85
C SER A 126 -7.89 -1.84 -6.15
N PRO A 127 -8.98 -1.05 -6.25
CA PRO A 127 -9.69 -0.88 -7.51
C PRO A 127 -8.76 -0.43 -8.66
N GLY A 128 -7.84 0.50 -8.39
CA GLY A 128 -6.71 0.81 -9.27
C GLY A 128 -7.01 1.84 -10.37
N GLU A 129 -8.09 2.61 -10.23
CA GLU A 129 -8.52 3.64 -11.20
C GLU A 129 -7.90 5.02 -10.91
N SER A 130 -7.42 5.22 -9.67
CA SER A 130 -6.86 6.48 -9.21
C SER A 130 -5.52 6.30 -8.48
N PHE A 131 -4.73 7.39 -8.40
CA PHE A 131 -3.54 7.40 -7.54
C PHE A 131 -3.91 7.24 -6.06
N ASP A 132 -5.11 7.67 -5.65
CA ASP A 132 -5.57 7.58 -4.26
C ASP A 132 -5.68 6.12 -3.82
N GLU A 133 -6.20 5.27 -4.70
CA GLU A 133 -6.31 3.82 -4.48
C GLU A 133 -4.95 3.12 -4.47
N SER A 134 -4.06 3.50 -5.39
CA SER A 134 -2.67 3.01 -5.37
C SER A 134 -1.96 3.41 -4.06
N ASP A 135 -2.19 4.63 -3.58
CA ASP A 135 -1.68 5.11 -2.29
C ASP A 135 -2.32 4.35 -1.10
N MET A 136 -3.58 3.89 -1.20
CA MET A 136 -4.22 3.04 -0.18
C MET A 136 -3.54 1.67 -0.09
N ALA A 137 -3.28 1.04 -1.23
CA ALA A 137 -2.54 -0.22 -1.31
C ALA A 137 -1.14 -0.07 -0.72
N ALA A 138 -0.43 1.00 -1.10
CA ALA A 138 0.88 1.33 -0.54
C ALA A 138 0.83 1.60 0.97
N ARG A 139 -0.26 2.18 1.49
CA ARG A 139 -0.43 2.41 2.94
C ARG A 139 -0.63 1.11 3.71
N LEU A 140 -1.40 0.16 3.17
CA LEU A 140 -1.48 -1.18 3.75
C LEU A 140 -0.12 -1.88 3.73
N TYR A 141 0.57 -1.82 2.59
CA TYR A 141 1.93 -2.35 2.43
C TYR A 141 2.88 -1.78 3.49
N TRP A 142 2.94 -0.45 3.62
CA TRP A 142 3.81 0.21 4.59
C TRP A 142 3.47 -0.20 6.02
N THR A 143 2.17 -0.27 6.37
CA THR A 143 1.70 -0.71 7.70
C THR A 143 2.24 -2.11 8.05
N LEU A 144 2.20 -3.05 7.10
CA LEU A 144 2.72 -4.40 7.28
C LEU A 144 4.25 -4.42 7.34
N LYS A 145 4.91 -3.61 6.47
CA LYS A 145 6.38 -3.52 6.37
C LYS A 145 7.00 -2.98 7.65
N VAL A 146 6.45 -1.89 8.22
CA VAL A 146 6.98 -1.30 9.46
C VAL A 146 6.84 -2.22 10.67
N HIS A 147 5.94 -3.20 10.60
CA HIS A 147 5.78 -4.26 11.58
C HIS A 147 6.45 -5.59 11.17
N GLY A 148 7.30 -5.57 10.15
CA GLY A 148 8.24 -6.64 9.85
C GLY A 148 7.80 -7.67 8.80
N HIS A 149 6.60 -7.58 8.23
CA HIS A 149 6.22 -8.46 7.12
C HIS A 149 7.02 -8.07 5.85
N GLN A 150 7.70 -9.02 5.19
CA GLN A 150 8.62 -8.73 4.07
C GLN A 150 8.13 -9.22 2.71
N ALA A 151 7.52 -10.41 2.66
CA ALA A 151 7.17 -11.08 1.40
C ALA A 151 5.87 -10.50 0.83
N MET A 152 5.94 -9.29 0.26
CA MET A 152 4.77 -8.57 -0.25
C MET A 152 5.05 -7.86 -1.56
N ALA A 153 4.02 -7.77 -2.40
CA ALA A 153 4.00 -6.94 -3.58
C ALA A 153 2.64 -6.22 -3.76
N LEU A 154 2.62 -5.14 -4.53
CA LEU A 154 1.39 -4.52 -5.03
C LEU A 154 1.03 -5.08 -6.40
N LEU A 155 -0.26 -5.26 -6.69
CA LEU A 155 -0.75 -5.55 -8.03
C LEU A 155 -0.66 -4.28 -8.90
N ASP A 156 0.12 -4.33 -9.98
CA ASP A 156 0.32 -3.18 -10.87
C ASP A 156 -0.99 -2.78 -11.56
N GLY A 157 -1.48 -1.58 -11.25
CA GLY A 157 -2.75 -1.08 -11.78
C GLY A 157 -4.01 -1.69 -11.15
N GLY A 158 -3.86 -2.48 -10.08
CA GLY A 158 -4.96 -3.02 -9.28
C GLY A 158 -5.97 -3.87 -10.07
N ASN A 159 -7.21 -3.89 -9.58
CA ASN A 159 -8.30 -4.67 -10.16
C ASN A 159 -8.69 -4.17 -11.56
N ALA A 160 -8.48 -2.88 -11.83
CA ALA A 160 -8.65 -2.29 -13.15
C ALA A 160 -7.73 -2.97 -14.17
N ALA A 161 -6.43 -3.07 -13.89
CA ALA A 161 -5.48 -3.73 -14.79
C ALA A 161 -5.76 -5.24 -14.91
N TRP A 162 -6.16 -5.89 -13.82
CA TRP A 162 -6.60 -7.29 -13.83
C TRP A 162 -7.77 -7.53 -14.80
N GLY A 163 -8.85 -6.76 -14.68
CA GLY A 163 -10.00 -6.89 -15.57
C GLY A 163 -9.69 -6.46 -17.02
N GLN A 164 -8.83 -5.45 -17.22
CA GLN A 164 -8.35 -5.05 -18.55
C GLN A 164 -7.51 -6.14 -19.22
N ALA A 165 -6.81 -6.98 -18.46
CA ALA A 165 -6.09 -8.15 -18.97
C ALA A 165 -7.05 -9.30 -19.37
N GLY A 166 -8.37 -9.11 -19.25
CA GLY A 166 -9.38 -10.13 -19.56
C GLY A 166 -9.51 -11.21 -18.48
N LEU A 167 -8.91 -11.00 -17.31
CA LEU A 167 -8.97 -11.93 -16.18
C LEU A 167 -10.28 -11.74 -15.41
N PRO A 168 -10.84 -12.81 -14.82
CA PRO A 168 -12.16 -12.76 -14.22
C PRO A 168 -12.18 -11.91 -12.94
N LEU A 169 -13.11 -10.96 -12.88
CA LEU A 169 -13.50 -10.27 -11.64
C LEU A 169 -14.76 -10.95 -11.10
N VAL A 170 -14.74 -11.31 -9.82
CA VAL A 170 -15.86 -11.97 -9.13
C VAL A 170 -16.52 -11.02 -8.14
N THR A 171 -17.75 -11.35 -7.73
CA THR A 171 -18.60 -10.52 -6.87
C THR A 171 -19.15 -11.29 -5.67
N ASP A 172 -18.60 -12.47 -5.39
CA ASP A 172 -18.97 -13.25 -4.23
C ASP A 172 -18.68 -12.47 -2.94
N ALA A 173 -19.57 -12.64 -1.96
CA ALA A 173 -19.35 -12.04 -0.66
C ALA A 173 -18.11 -12.66 -0.02
N ALA A 174 -17.26 -11.83 0.56
CA ALA A 174 -16.10 -12.33 1.29
C ALA A 174 -16.53 -13.24 2.44
N THR A 175 -15.99 -14.45 2.47
CA THR A 175 -16.14 -15.32 3.64
C THR A 175 -15.11 -14.91 4.68
N ALA A 176 -15.55 -14.68 5.91
CA ALA A 176 -14.63 -14.37 7.01
C ALA A 176 -13.64 -15.55 7.20
N PRO A 177 -12.33 -15.34 7.05
CA PRO A 177 -11.37 -16.40 7.23
C PRO A 177 -11.25 -16.78 8.71
N ALA A 178 -10.73 -17.98 8.97
CA ALA A 178 -10.22 -18.28 10.31
C ALA A 178 -9.11 -17.28 10.66
N ALA A 179 -8.99 -16.93 11.94
CA ALA A 179 -7.95 -16.02 12.38
C ALA A 179 -6.56 -16.59 12.04
N GLY A 180 -5.74 -15.77 11.39
CA GLY A 180 -4.36 -16.14 11.06
C GLY A 180 -3.43 -16.08 12.26
N ASN A 181 -2.16 -16.45 12.06
CA ASN A 181 -1.14 -16.49 13.12
C ASN A 181 -0.11 -15.34 13.07
N TRP A 182 -0.27 -14.36 12.16
CA TRP A 182 0.68 -13.27 11.99
C TRP A 182 0.96 -12.51 13.29
N THR A 183 2.22 -12.20 13.56
CA THR A 183 2.64 -11.48 14.77
C THR A 183 3.28 -10.16 14.38
N ALA A 184 2.73 -9.06 14.88
CA ALA A 184 3.28 -7.74 14.60
C ALA A 184 4.65 -7.60 15.27
N GLY A 185 5.67 -7.22 14.52
CA GLY A 185 6.96 -6.80 15.08
C GLY A 185 6.89 -5.44 15.77
N GLU A 186 7.97 -5.09 16.47
CA GLU A 186 8.18 -3.71 16.91
C GLU A 186 8.24 -2.76 15.70
N LEU A 187 7.84 -1.50 15.92
CA LEU A 187 7.87 -0.48 14.87
C LEU A 187 9.31 -0.23 14.42
N GLN A 188 9.59 -0.47 13.15
CA GLN A 188 10.92 -0.36 12.56
C GLN A 188 11.28 1.11 12.26
N ALA A 189 12.16 1.69 13.06
CA ALA A 189 12.57 3.11 12.96
C ALA A 189 13.23 3.50 11.63
N ARG A 190 13.65 2.52 10.81
CA ARG A 190 14.19 2.77 9.47
C ARG A 190 13.14 3.17 8.43
N TRP A 191 11.85 2.90 8.70
CA TRP A 191 10.73 3.21 7.80
C TRP A 191 9.69 4.14 8.42
N PHE A 192 9.89 4.54 9.67
CA PHE A 192 9.01 5.40 10.43
C PHE A 192 9.75 6.67 10.89
N ALA A 193 9.11 7.82 10.78
CA ALA A 193 9.57 9.09 11.33
C ALA A 193 8.51 9.72 12.22
N ALA A 194 8.96 10.42 13.26
CA ALA A 194 8.12 11.26 14.13
C ALA A 194 8.32 12.74 13.77
N ALA A 195 7.43 13.62 14.27
CA ALA A 195 7.53 15.07 14.05
C ALA A 195 8.90 15.65 14.44
N ALA A 196 9.52 15.09 15.49
CA ALA A 196 10.83 15.52 15.97
C ALA A 196 11.98 15.27 14.96
N ASP A 197 11.81 14.37 13.99
CA ASP A 197 12.80 14.04 12.97
C ASP A 197 12.85 15.06 11.81
N LEU A 198 11.84 15.94 11.71
CA LEU A 198 11.70 16.92 10.61
C LEU A 198 12.37 18.28 10.93
N LYS A 199 13.17 18.36 12.00
CA LYS A 199 13.78 19.63 12.42
C LYS A 199 14.81 20.12 11.38
N PRO A 200 14.77 21.41 10.98
CA PRO A 200 15.73 21.97 10.03
C PRO A 200 17.14 22.09 10.66
N GLY A 201 18.18 21.93 9.82
CA GLY A 201 19.59 21.92 10.22
C GLY A 201 20.53 21.51 9.08
N GLN A 202 21.83 21.72 9.25
CA GLN A 202 22.87 21.48 8.21
C GLN A 202 23.05 20.01 7.78
N ALA A 203 22.45 19.07 8.53
CA ALA A 203 22.47 17.63 8.26
C ALA A 203 21.06 17.00 8.27
N SER A 204 20.03 17.81 8.01
CA SER A 204 18.65 17.31 7.99
C SER A 204 18.40 16.41 6.78
N PRO A 205 17.61 15.33 6.94
CA PRO A 205 17.23 14.47 5.83
C PRO A 205 16.43 15.26 4.79
N GLN A 206 16.46 14.80 3.53
CA GLN A 206 15.57 15.35 2.51
C GLN A 206 14.11 15.12 2.93
N LEU A 207 13.34 16.20 3.00
CA LEU A 207 11.90 16.13 3.24
C LEU A 207 11.16 16.13 1.91
N VAL A 208 10.22 15.19 1.74
CA VAL A 208 9.45 15.02 0.51
C VAL A 208 7.96 15.15 0.83
N ASP A 209 7.35 16.22 0.34
CA ASP A 209 5.91 16.46 0.45
C ASP A 209 5.18 15.77 -0.70
N ALA A 210 4.34 14.79 -0.35
CA ALA A 210 3.64 13.93 -1.28
C ALA A 210 2.25 14.46 -1.67
N ARG A 211 1.89 15.71 -1.30
CA ARG A 211 0.60 16.34 -1.61
C ARG A 211 0.58 16.96 -3.01
N PRO A 212 -0.60 17.26 -3.58
CA PRO A 212 -0.73 18.07 -4.78
C PRO A 212 -0.04 19.44 -4.65
N ALA A 213 0.54 19.93 -5.74
CA ALA A 213 1.32 21.18 -5.75
C ALA A 213 0.59 22.40 -5.15
N PRO A 214 -0.73 22.63 -5.38
CA PRO A 214 -1.43 23.74 -4.73
C PRO A 214 -1.41 23.69 -3.19
N GLN A 215 -1.37 22.49 -2.60
CA GLN A 215 -1.28 22.32 -1.15
C GLN A 215 0.11 22.56 -0.62
N TYR A 216 1.11 22.04 -1.33
CA TYR A 216 2.52 22.29 -1.05
C TYR A 216 2.84 23.79 -1.11
N LEU A 217 2.38 24.49 -2.16
CA LEU A 217 2.59 25.93 -2.35
C LEU A 217 1.79 26.81 -1.38
N GLY A 218 0.85 26.24 -0.61
CA GLY A 218 0.00 27.01 0.32
C GLY A 218 -1.20 27.72 -0.31
N LEU A 219 -1.45 27.52 -1.60
CA LEU A 219 -2.60 28.10 -2.32
C LEU A 219 -3.94 27.46 -1.92
N PHE A 220 -3.90 26.25 -1.37
CA PHE A 220 -5.06 25.51 -0.89
C PHE A 220 -4.67 24.64 0.31
N PHE A 221 -5.56 24.40 1.27
CA PHE A 221 -5.30 23.43 2.32
C PHE A 221 -6.58 22.71 2.75
N LYS A 222 -6.43 21.45 3.17
CA LYS A 222 -7.55 20.57 3.51
C LYS A 222 -8.07 20.90 4.91
N LYS A 223 -9.00 21.85 5.02
CA LYS A 223 -9.82 22.02 6.22
C LYS A 223 -10.73 20.79 6.41
N PRO A 224 -11.00 20.33 7.65
CA PRO A 224 -10.44 20.72 8.95
C PRO A 224 -9.15 19.96 9.34
N ALA A 225 -8.65 19.06 8.48
CA ALA A 225 -7.52 18.19 8.79
C ALA A 225 -6.18 18.94 8.87
N VAL A 226 -5.98 20.03 8.15
CA VAL A 226 -4.74 20.81 8.20
C VAL A 226 -5.10 22.25 8.58
N THR A 227 -4.40 22.83 9.55
CA THR A 227 -4.75 24.14 10.12
C THR A 227 -3.98 25.30 9.48
N ALA A 228 -2.93 25.02 8.70
CA ALA A 228 -2.15 26.01 7.96
C ALA A 228 -1.78 25.51 6.54
N GLY A 229 -1.78 26.42 5.56
CA GLY A 229 -1.30 26.15 4.20
C GLY A 229 0.23 26.23 4.10
N GLY A 230 0.80 25.59 3.08
CA GLY A 230 2.25 25.52 2.89
C GLY A 230 2.81 24.15 3.28
N HIS A 231 4.13 24.03 3.33
CA HIS A 231 4.89 22.80 3.56
C HIS A 231 5.92 23.00 4.68
N VAL A 232 6.56 21.90 5.11
CA VAL A 232 7.67 21.96 6.06
C VAL A 232 8.88 22.58 5.36
N GLU A 233 9.58 23.51 6.04
CA GLU A 233 10.72 24.24 5.46
C GLU A 233 11.75 23.29 4.85
N GLY A 234 12.18 23.59 3.61
CA GLY A 234 13.17 22.80 2.88
C GLY A 234 12.63 21.54 2.19
N ALA A 235 11.34 21.22 2.32
CA ALA A 235 10.75 20.09 1.61
C ALA A 235 10.72 20.31 0.09
N VAL A 236 10.82 19.21 -0.66
CA VAL A 236 10.57 19.17 -2.11
C VAL A 236 9.25 18.46 -2.38
N ASN A 237 8.58 18.78 -3.50
CA ASN A 237 7.27 18.21 -3.80
C ASN A 237 7.36 17.00 -4.75
N PHE A 238 6.91 15.83 -4.28
CA PHE A 238 6.68 14.65 -5.12
C PHE A 238 5.18 14.36 -5.22
N ALA A 239 4.49 15.20 -6.00
CA ALA A 239 3.04 15.21 -6.12
C ALA A 239 2.47 13.89 -6.68
N PRO A 240 1.23 13.51 -6.29
CA PRO A 240 0.67 12.18 -6.62
C PRO A 240 0.44 11.95 -8.12
N ASP A 241 0.15 12.99 -8.88
CA ASP A 241 -0.14 12.98 -10.31
C ASP A 241 1.07 12.58 -11.18
N VAL A 242 2.29 12.66 -10.64
CA VAL A 242 3.51 12.21 -11.32
C VAL A 242 4.03 10.86 -10.82
N ARG A 243 3.29 10.17 -9.93
CA ARG A 243 3.73 8.88 -9.35
C ARG A 243 3.19 7.66 -10.06
N THR A 244 2.11 7.78 -10.81
CA THR A 244 1.47 6.65 -11.51
C THR A 244 1.34 6.90 -13.00
N ARG A 245 1.30 5.81 -13.78
CA ARG A 245 1.08 5.83 -15.23
C ARG A 245 -0.37 5.48 -15.53
N GLU A 246 -0.97 6.19 -16.48
CA GLU A 246 -2.27 5.83 -17.04
C GLU A 246 -2.11 4.69 -18.04
N ALA A 247 -2.96 3.67 -17.94
CA ALA A 247 -3.05 2.57 -18.89
C ALA A 247 -4.52 2.15 -19.09
N GLY A 248 -5.26 2.92 -19.89
CA GLY A 248 -6.71 2.76 -20.03
C GLY A 248 -7.43 3.17 -18.74
N LEU A 249 -8.14 2.24 -18.09
CA LEU A 249 -8.80 2.49 -16.80
C LEU A 249 -7.83 2.45 -15.61
N SER A 250 -6.69 1.76 -15.74
CA SER A 250 -5.79 1.55 -14.61
C SER A 250 -4.75 2.66 -14.42
N ARG A 251 -4.33 2.82 -13.16
CA ARG A 251 -3.20 3.62 -12.70
C ARG A 251 -2.13 2.71 -12.12
N GLY A 252 -1.06 2.48 -12.87
CA GLY A 252 0.03 1.60 -12.45
C GLY A 252 1.32 2.33 -12.09
N PHE A 253 2.39 1.59 -11.77
CA PHE A 253 3.71 2.13 -11.44
C PHE A 253 4.65 2.29 -12.64
N PHE A 254 5.55 3.26 -12.64
CA PHE A 254 6.58 3.33 -13.67
C PHE A 254 7.72 2.33 -13.41
N ALA A 255 8.52 2.04 -14.44
CA ALA A 255 9.81 1.37 -14.22
C ALA A 255 10.79 2.31 -13.51
N ALA A 256 11.77 1.74 -12.79
CA ALA A 256 12.76 2.49 -12.00
C ALA A 256 13.47 3.61 -12.79
N ASP A 257 13.87 3.37 -14.04
CA ASP A 257 14.54 4.38 -14.87
C ASP A 257 13.66 5.58 -15.18
N ARG A 258 12.35 5.35 -15.40
CA ARG A 258 11.40 6.44 -15.59
C ARG A 258 11.19 7.21 -14.29
N TYR A 259 11.10 6.53 -13.15
CA TYR A 259 11.05 7.23 -11.86
C TYR A 259 12.28 8.10 -11.61
N ARG A 260 13.50 7.63 -11.92
CA ARG A 260 14.71 8.46 -11.82
C ARG A 260 14.62 9.76 -12.64
N GLN A 261 14.05 9.68 -13.85
CA GLN A 261 13.80 10.87 -14.69
C GLN A 261 12.77 11.81 -14.05
N VAL A 262 11.65 11.27 -13.55
CA VAL A 262 10.61 12.06 -12.87
C VAL A 262 11.18 12.77 -11.65
N LEU A 263 11.87 12.05 -10.77
CA LEU A 263 12.47 12.62 -9.56
C LEU A 263 13.46 13.75 -9.89
N GLY A 264 14.32 13.55 -10.89
CA GLY A 264 15.23 14.60 -11.36
C GLY A 264 14.52 15.85 -11.86
N ALA A 265 13.37 15.69 -12.55
CA ALA A 265 12.58 16.82 -13.06
C ALA A 265 11.86 17.59 -11.94
N VAL A 266 11.47 16.93 -10.84
CA VAL A 266 10.79 17.57 -9.70
C VAL A 266 11.73 17.95 -8.54
N GLY A 267 13.04 17.72 -8.71
CA GLY A 267 14.07 18.08 -7.72
C GLY A 267 14.16 17.15 -6.51
N VAL A 268 13.54 15.97 -6.57
CA VAL A 268 13.65 14.94 -5.53
C VAL A 268 14.90 14.11 -5.78
N LYS A 269 15.68 13.82 -4.75
CA LYS A 269 16.88 12.99 -4.87
C LYS A 269 16.59 11.63 -4.24
N PRO A 270 17.02 10.52 -4.86
CA PRO A 270 16.89 9.19 -4.26
C PRO A 270 17.97 8.99 -3.19
N GLU A 271 17.88 9.73 -2.08
CA GLU A 271 18.87 9.73 -0.99
C GLU A 271 18.38 8.93 0.22
N ALA A 272 19.28 8.15 0.81
CA ALA A 272 18.99 7.36 2.00
C ALA A 272 18.58 8.26 3.18
N GLY A 273 17.64 7.80 4.00
CA GLY A 273 17.14 8.56 5.15
C GLY A 273 16.13 9.66 4.81
N SER A 274 15.71 9.80 3.55
CA SER A 274 14.66 10.74 3.14
C SER A 274 13.36 10.51 3.94
N ILE A 275 12.69 11.59 4.32
CA ILE A 275 11.42 11.53 5.06
C ILE A 275 10.29 12.01 4.16
N VAL A 276 9.32 11.15 3.87
CA VAL A 276 8.12 11.51 3.13
C VAL A 276 6.96 11.83 4.07
N TYR A 277 6.12 12.79 3.69
CA TYR A 277 4.89 13.12 4.42
C TYR A 277 3.79 13.66 3.49
N CYS A 278 2.55 13.77 3.96
CA CYS A 278 1.47 14.38 3.20
C CYS A 278 0.51 15.18 4.10
N ASN A 279 -0.82 14.99 3.98
CA ASN A 279 -1.78 15.51 4.96
C ASN A 279 -1.91 14.60 6.18
N THR A 280 -2.03 13.28 5.98
CA THR A 280 -2.36 12.29 7.02
C THR A 280 -1.77 10.91 6.71
N GLY A 281 -0.50 10.85 6.26
CA GLY A 281 0.23 9.60 5.99
C GLY A 281 -0.23 8.73 4.80
N HIS A 282 -1.38 8.99 4.18
CA HIS A 282 -1.94 8.20 3.07
C HIS A 282 -1.16 8.41 1.76
N MET A 283 -1.22 9.60 1.15
CA MET A 283 -0.43 9.89 -0.06
C MET A 283 1.08 9.75 0.14
N ALA A 284 1.56 9.91 1.38
CA ALA A 284 2.96 9.69 1.72
C ALA A 284 3.37 8.23 1.50
N ALA A 285 2.46 7.27 1.69
CA ALA A 285 2.75 5.85 1.50
C ALA A 285 3.07 5.51 0.04
N GLY A 286 2.40 6.13 -0.94
CA GLY A 286 2.76 5.94 -2.35
C GLY A 286 4.12 6.53 -2.70
N ALA A 287 4.44 7.73 -2.20
CA ALA A 287 5.79 8.30 -2.36
C ALA A 287 6.87 7.45 -1.69
N TRP A 288 6.60 6.97 -0.46
CA TRP A 288 7.45 6.03 0.26
C TRP A 288 7.69 4.76 -0.54
N PHE A 289 6.62 4.14 -1.08
CA PHE A 289 6.71 2.89 -1.83
C PHE A 289 7.55 3.03 -3.09
N VAL A 290 7.39 4.13 -3.84
CA VAL A 290 8.22 4.40 -5.02
C VAL A 290 9.70 4.55 -4.65
N LEU A 291 10.01 5.33 -3.61
CA LEU A 291 11.39 5.57 -3.19
C LEU A 291 12.04 4.33 -2.55
N SER A 292 11.37 3.73 -1.55
CA SER A 292 11.88 2.59 -0.79
C SER A 292 11.88 1.31 -1.62
N GLU A 293 10.72 0.94 -2.16
CA GLU A 293 10.53 -0.40 -2.70
C GLU A 293 10.87 -0.46 -4.20
N VAL A 294 10.36 0.47 -5.01
CA VAL A 294 10.61 0.44 -6.47
C VAL A 294 12.02 0.88 -6.83
N LEU A 295 12.54 1.93 -6.19
CA LEU A 295 13.88 2.45 -6.45
C LEU A 295 14.96 1.86 -5.54
N GLY A 296 14.59 1.18 -4.46
CA GLY A 296 15.54 0.57 -3.54
C GLY A 296 16.32 1.58 -2.70
N VAL A 297 15.77 2.78 -2.46
CA VAL A 297 16.45 3.78 -1.62
C VAL A 297 16.37 3.33 -0.16
N GLU A 298 17.53 3.21 0.47
CA GLU A 298 17.62 2.72 1.83
C GLU A 298 17.05 3.71 2.85
N ASP A 299 16.41 3.18 3.90
CA ASP A 299 15.96 3.93 5.08
C ASP A 299 15.08 5.15 4.77
N VAL A 300 14.29 5.09 3.68
CA VAL A 300 13.22 6.07 3.45
C VAL A 300 12.17 5.89 4.54
N LYS A 301 11.86 6.98 5.23
CA LYS A 301 10.90 7.00 6.34
C LYS A 301 9.62 7.68 5.94
N LEU A 302 8.50 7.25 6.52
CA LEU A 302 7.22 7.93 6.42
C LEU A 302 6.90 8.61 7.75
N TYR A 303 6.67 9.93 7.70
CA TYR A 303 6.14 10.69 8.81
C TYR A 303 4.60 10.64 8.79
N ASP A 304 4.06 9.79 9.65
CA ASP A 304 2.68 9.35 9.60
C ASP A 304 1.69 10.48 9.92
N GLY A 305 1.95 11.26 10.97
CA GLY A 305 1.08 12.36 11.36
C GLY A 305 1.08 13.52 10.38
N SER A 306 2.13 13.64 9.56
CA SER A 306 2.11 14.48 8.37
C SER A 306 1.71 15.94 8.70
N MET A 307 1.16 16.70 7.75
CA MET A 307 0.75 18.08 7.99
C MET A 307 -0.37 18.22 9.02
N HIS A 308 -1.21 17.20 9.22
CA HIS A 308 -2.24 17.24 10.26
C HIS A 308 -1.63 17.36 11.66
N GLU A 309 -0.72 16.44 12.03
CA GLU A 309 0.01 16.53 13.30
C GLU A 309 0.85 17.81 13.36
N TRP A 310 1.64 18.07 12.31
CA TRP A 310 2.57 19.20 12.27
C TRP A 310 1.89 20.55 12.56
N THR A 311 0.80 20.83 11.84
CA THR A 311 0.06 22.10 11.98
C THR A 311 -0.82 22.12 13.22
N THR A 312 -1.33 20.97 13.68
CA THR A 312 -2.06 20.88 14.95
C THR A 312 -1.16 21.16 16.14
N LEU A 313 0.10 20.71 16.12
CA LEU A 313 1.10 21.03 17.13
C LEU A 313 1.62 22.48 17.05
N GLY A 314 1.30 23.21 15.97
CA GLY A 314 1.68 24.61 15.80
C GLY A 314 3.09 24.81 15.27
N HIS A 315 3.66 23.79 14.60
CA HIS A 315 4.94 23.91 13.95
C HIS A 315 4.86 24.81 12.70
N PRO A 316 5.96 25.51 12.33
CA PRO A 316 5.96 26.48 11.25
C PRO A 316 5.82 25.81 9.88
N VAL A 317 5.27 26.57 8.93
CA VAL A 317 5.11 26.17 7.53
C VAL A 317 5.62 27.29 6.62
N VAL A 318 6.06 26.93 5.42
CA VAL A 318 6.48 27.85 4.37
C VAL A 318 5.54 27.69 3.17
N GLY A 319 5.09 28.78 2.57
CA GLY A 319 4.19 28.79 1.42
C GLY A 319 4.29 30.11 0.66
N LEU A 320 3.57 30.20 -0.45
CA LEU A 320 3.33 31.47 -1.12
C LEU A 320 2.28 32.24 -0.29
N ASP A 321 2.63 33.46 0.12
CA ASP A 321 1.73 34.39 0.82
C ASP A 321 0.48 34.74 -0.01
#